data_AF-A0A8J2NZ42-F1
#
_entry.id   AF-A0A8J2NZ42-F1
#
_cell.length_a   1.000
_cell.length_b   1.000
_cell.length_c   1.000
_cell.angle_alpha   90.00
_cell.angle_beta   90.00
_cell.angle_gamma   90.00
#
_symmetry.space_group_name_H-M   'P 1'
#
loop_
_entity.id
_entity.type
_entity.pdbx_description
1 polymer ?
#
loop_
_entity_poly.entity_id
_entity_poly.type
_entity_poly.pdbx_seq_one_letter_code
_entity_poly.pdbx_strand_id
1 'polypeptide(L)'
;MRQDFMHACQIEKIKLMWLLLDCPTRWNTSYLMLERVFRYRQPFEVVLRGCKQLNRLVLNDDELKVVEDLLFLKPFLDVTKMMSSGKYVGMSFSAAVYIILYKHLETFQASHSGQNVILTVASAAMEKFNKYYRSSDAMVYVMGLRPPARVSQSCRNG
;
A
#
# COMPACT_ATOMS: atom_id res chain seq x y z
N MET A 1 -24.76 12.90 11.13
CA MET A 1 -23.55 12.06 10.96
C MET A 1 -22.84 12.29 9.63
N ARG A 2 -23.46 12.07 8.46
CA ARG A 2 -22.81 12.36 7.16
C ARG A 2 -22.50 13.85 6.99
N GLN A 3 -23.46 14.74 7.28
CA GLN A 3 -23.26 16.19 7.21
C GLN A 3 -22.20 16.68 8.22
N ASP A 4 -22.27 16.19 9.46
CA ASP A 4 -21.28 16.49 10.50
C ASP A 4 -19.85 16.09 10.08
N PHE A 5 -19.69 14.94 9.44
CA PHE A 5 -18.41 14.49 8.89
C PHE A 5 -17.92 15.39 7.75
N MET A 6 -18.81 15.79 6.84
CA MET A 6 -18.46 16.73 5.76
C MET A 6 -18.00 18.07 6.34
N HIS A 7 -18.67 18.56 7.38
CA HIS A 7 -18.32 19.80 8.05
C HIS A 7 -16.98 19.71 8.78
N ALA A 8 -16.74 18.62 9.53
CA ALA A 8 -15.44 18.36 10.15
C ALA A 8 -14.31 18.27 9.10
N CYS A 9 -14.56 17.64 7.95
CA CYS A 9 -13.58 17.60 6.84
C CYS A 9 -13.30 19.00 6.25
N GLN A 10 -14.30 19.90 6.19
CA GLN A 10 -14.12 21.28 5.74
C GLN A 10 -13.28 22.09 6.73
N ILE A 11 -13.53 21.94 8.03
CA ILE A 11 -12.76 22.59 9.10
C ILE A 11 -11.29 22.16 9.03
N GLU A 12 -11.05 20.86 8.90
CA GLU A 12 -9.71 20.27 8.79
C GLU A 12 -9.06 20.46 7.40
N LYS A 13 -9.77 21.11 6.45
CA LYS A 13 -9.33 21.33 5.06
C LYS A 13 -8.94 20.03 4.34
N ILE A 14 -9.57 18.91 4.69
CA ILE A 14 -9.30 17.61 4.06
C ILE A 14 -10.25 17.42 2.87
N LYS A 15 -9.68 17.13 1.70
CA LYS A 15 -10.45 16.78 0.50
C LYS A 15 -11.30 15.53 0.77
N LEU A 16 -12.60 15.62 0.50
CA LEU A 16 -13.51 14.49 0.64
C LEU A 16 -13.25 13.42 -0.43
N MET A 17 -13.25 12.16 -0.02
CA MET A 17 -13.11 10.99 -0.87
C MET A 17 -14.36 10.11 -0.73
N TRP A 18 -14.77 9.48 -1.84
CA TRP A 18 -15.89 8.54 -1.86
C TRP A 18 -15.63 7.35 -0.95
N LEU A 19 -16.58 6.94 -0.11
CA LEU A 19 -16.50 5.71 0.69
C LEU A 19 -16.11 4.51 -0.19
N LEU A 20 -15.13 3.74 0.28
CA LEU A 20 -14.72 2.48 -0.35
C LEU A 20 -15.35 1.38 0.49
N LEU A 21 -16.07 0.48 -0.16
CA LEU A 21 -16.50 -0.74 0.49
C LEU A 21 -15.31 -1.70 0.53
N ASP A 22 -15.04 -2.29 1.70
CA ASP A 22 -14.03 -3.33 1.78
C ASP A 22 -14.50 -4.58 1.03
N CYS A 23 -13.59 -5.18 0.27
CA CYS A 23 -13.79 -6.41 -0.46
C CYS A 23 -12.85 -7.45 0.15
N PRO A 24 -13.37 -8.41 0.93
CA PRO A 24 -12.53 -9.34 1.70
C PRO A 24 -11.63 -10.21 0.82
N THR A 25 -11.97 -10.38 -0.46
CA THR A 25 -11.17 -11.13 -1.44
C THR A 25 -10.08 -10.28 -2.11
N ARG A 26 -9.99 -8.97 -1.83
CA ARG A 26 -9.03 -8.05 -2.45
C ARG A 26 -8.41 -7.14 -1.40
N TRP A 27 -7.27 -7.54 -0.87
CA TRP A 27 -6.51 -6.77 0.12
C TRP A 27 -6.26 -5.28 -0.23
N ASN A 28 -6.26 -4.92 -1.53
CA ASN A 28 -6.17 -3.54 -2.00
C ASN A 28 -7.25 -2.62 -1.42
N THR A 29 -8.49 -3.09 -1.28
CA THR A 29 -9.57 -2.29 -0.70
C THR A 29 -9.36 -2.08 0.79
N SER A 30 -8.87 -3.11 1.48
CA SER A 30 -8.55 -3.06 2.91
C SER A 30 -7.43 -2.06 3.17
N TYR A 31 -6.38 -2.05 2.34
CA TYR A 31 -5.33 -1.02 2.42
C TYR A 31 -5.90 0.40 2.23
N LEU A 32 -6.71 0.61 1.19
CA LEU A 32 -7.26 1.94 0.90
C LEU A 32 -8.22 2.44 2.00
N MET A 33 -8.89 1.52 2.70
CA MET A 33 -9.66 1.81 3.91
C MET A 33 -8.75 2.31 5.03
N LEU A 34 -7.65 1.60 5.33
CA LEU A 34 -6.68 1.99 6.36
C LEU A 34 -6.06 3.36 6.09
N GLU A 35 -5.62 3.61 4.84
CA GLU A 35 -5.07 4.90 4.41
C GLU A 35 -6.04 6.06 4.67
N ARG A 36 -7.35 5.82 4.48
CA ARG A 36 -8.38 6.82 4.72
C ARG A 36 -8.70 7.00 6.19
N VAL A 37 -8.74 5.92 6.96
CA VAL A 37 -8.91 6.01 8.42
C VAL A 37 -7.81 6.87 9.01
N PHE A 38 -6.56 6.64 8.61
CA PHE A 38 -5.43 7.47 9.03
C PHE A 38 -5.58 8.93 8.57
N ARG A 39 -5.97 9.16 7.30
CA ARG A 39 -6.16 10.50 6.74
C ARG A 39 -7.28 11.30 7.41
N TYR A 40 -8.39 10.64 7.73
CA TYR A 40 -9.58 11.25 8.32
C TYR A 40 -9.62 11.09 9.85
N ARG A 41 -8.50 10.79 10.51
CA ARG A 41 -8.45 10.55 11.95
C ARG A 41 -9.13 11.67 12.76
N GLN A 42 -8.82 12.94 12.44
CA GLN A 42 -9.35 14.11 13.15
C GLN A 42 -10.87 14.28 12.90
N PRO A 43 -11.36 14.32 11.64
CA PRO A 43 -12.80 14.34 11.40
C PRO A 43 -13.57 13.15 11.98
N PHE A 44 -13.00 11.95 11.93
CA PHE A 44 -13.65 10.77 12.50
C PHE A 44 -13.75 10.88 14.01
N GLU A 45 -12.69 11.28 14.69
CA GLU A 45 -12.70 11.42 16.13
C GLU A 45 -13.78 12.43 16.60
N VAL A 46 -13.87 13.59 15.95
CA VAL A 46 -14.92 14.60 16.24
C VAL A 46 -16.32 14.00 16.11
N VAL A 47 -16.61 13.29 15.01
CA VAL A 47 -17.93 12.73 14.74
C VAL A 47 -18.24 11.55 15.68
N LEU A 48 -17.26 10.69 15.94
CA LEU A 48 -17.41 9.51 16.79
C LEU A 48 -17.61 9.90 18.25
N ARG A 49 -16.85 10.88 18.76
CA ARG A 49 -17.02 11.42 20.12
C ARG A 49 -18.34 12.18 20.29
N GLY A 50 -18.83 12.82 19.22
CA GLY A 50 -20.14 13.48 19.21
C GLY A 50 -21.33 12.51 19.37
N CYS A 51 -21.13 11.20 19.14
CA CYS A 51 -22.18 10.19 19.23
C CYS A 51 -21.83 9.14 20.30
N LYS A 52 -22.51 9.16 21.47
CA LYS A 52 -22.25 8.21 22.59
C LYS A 52 -22.20 6.73 22.17
N GLN A 53 -23.06 6.33 21.23
CA GLN A 53 -23.14 4.95 20.69
C GLN A 53 -21.89 4.52 19.90
N LEU A 54 -21.17 5.49 19.31
CA LEU A 54 -20.02 5.27 18.42
C LEU A 54 -18.68 5.61 19.07
N ASN A 55 -18.68 6.18 20.27
CA ASN A 55 -17.46 6.55 20.99
C ASN A 55 -16.50 5.34 21.21
N ARG A 56 -17.06 4.12 21.25
CA ARG A 56 -16.28 2.86 21.31
C ARG A 56 -15.47 2.53 20.04
N LEU A 57 -15.71 3.23 18.93
CA LEU A 57 -15.01 3.04 17.66
C LEU A 57 -13.86 4.05 17.48
N VAL A 58 -13.64 4.93 18.45
CA VAL A 58 -12.49 5.84 18.44
C VAL A 58 -11.24 5.01 18.66
N LEU A 59 -10.30 5.09 17.71
CA LEU A 59 -9.02 4.40 17.82
C LEU A 59 -8.19 5.03 18.93
N ASN A 60 -7.56 4.20 19.75
CA ASN A 60 -6.55 4.66 20.69
C ASN A 60 -5.20 4.89 19.99
N ASP A 61 -4.23 5.48 20.69
CA ASP A 61 -2.92 5.82 20.13
C ASP A 61 -2.14 4.58 19.64
N ASP A 62 -2.26 3.45 20.34
CA ASP A 62 -1.60 2.20 19.95
C ASP A 62 -2.22 1.62 18.67
N GLU A 63 -3.54 1.63 18.55
CA GLU A 63 -4.27 1.22 17.35
C GLU A 63 -3.94 2.14 16.16
N LEU A 64 -3.86 3.45 16.40
CA LEU A 64 -3.49 4.41 15.37
C LEU A 64 -2.06 4.18 14.87
N LYS A 65 -1.13 3.87 15.79
CA LYS A 65 0.25 3.51 15.46
C LYS A 65 0.31 2.23 14.61
N VAL A 66 -0.47 1.21 14.95
CA VAL A 66 -0.56 -0.01 14.12
C VAL A 66 -1.09 0.31 12.72
N VAL A 67 -2.11 1.19 12.60
CA VAL A 67 -2.62 1.63 11.30
C VAL A 67 -1.53 2.35 10.50
N GLU A 68 -0.79 3.27 11.14
CA GLU A 68 0.33 3.99 10.53
C GLU A 68 1.41 3.04 10.04
N ASP A 69 1.82 2.08 10.88
CA ASP A 69 2.82 1.09 10.55
C ASP A 69 2.37 0.22 9.37
N LEU A 70 1.09 -0.17 9.31
CA LEU A 70 0.50 -0.92 8.17
C LEU A 70 0.50 -0.14 6.85
N LEU A 71 0.63 1.20 6.87
CA LEU A 71 0.78 1.98 5.63
C LEU A 71 2.10 1.67 4.90
N PHE A 72 3.06 0.97 5.51
CA PHE A 72 4.24 0.44 4.83
C PHE A 72 3.89 -0.42 3.60
N LEU A 73 2.67 -0.96 3.53
CA LEU A 73 2.18 -1.76 2.40
C LEU A 73 1.92 -0.94 1.12
N LYS A 74 2.03 0.40 1.15
CA LYS A 74 1.78 1.25 -0.03
C LYS A 74 2.51 0.82 -1.31
N PRO A 75 3.82 0.49 -1.29
CA PRO A 75 4.53 0.10 -2.51
C PRO A 75 3.98 -1.20 -3.12
N PHE A 76 3.49 -2.13 -2.28
CA PHE A 76 2.85 -3.35 -2.74
C PHE A 76 1.57 -3.07 -3.51
N LEU A 77 0.79 -2.09 -3.05
CA LEU A 77 -0.46 -1.71 -3.70
C LEU A 77 -0.17 -1.11 -5.08
N ASP A 78 0.84 -0.25 -5.16
CA ASP A 78 1.22 0.42 -6.40
C ASP A 78 1.71 -0.58 -7.44
N VAL A 79 2.58 -1.50 -7.03
CA VAL A 79 3.01 -2.62 -7.88
C VAL A 79 1.81 -3.45 -8.34
N THR A 80 0.91 -3.81 -7.43
CA THR A 80 -0.26 -4.63 -7.77
C THR A 80 -1.16 -3.93 -8.78
N LYS A 81 -1.37 -2.63 -8.64
CA LYS A 81 -2.12 -1.81 -9.62
C LYS A 81 -1.40 -1.74 -10.96
N MET A 82 -0.08 -1.54 -10.95
CA MET A 82 0.72 -1.52 -12.18
C MET A 82 0.65 -2.86 -12.92
N MET A 83 0.82 -3.98 -12.22
CA MET A 83 0.72 -5.32 -12.80
C MET A 83 -0.70 -5.62 -13.32
N SER A 84 -1.73 -5.27 -12.54
CA SER A 84 -3.13 -5.46 -12.93
C SER A 84 -3.56 -4.61 -14.12
N SER A 85 -2.85 -3.51 -14.39
CA SER A 85 -3.15 -2.66 -15.56
C SER A 85 -2.79 -3.31 -16.90
N GLY A 86 -2.05 -4.44 -16.89
CA GLY A 86 -1.64 -5.16 -18.10
C GLY A 86 -0.60 -4.44 -18.95
N LYS A 87 -0.14 -3.25 -18.54
CA LYS A 87 0.81 -2.41 -19.31
C LYS A 87 2.28 -2.83 -19.16
N TYR A 88 2.60 -3.66 -18.16
CA TYR A 88 3.98 -3.96 -17.75
C TYR A 88 4.22 -5.45 -17.52
N VAL A 89 3.69 -6.31 -18.39
CA VAL A 89 3.76 -7.78 -18.27
C VAL A 89 5.07 -8.34 -18.82
N GLY A 90 6.20 -7.72 -18.48
CA GLY A 90 7.53 -8.18 -18.89
C GLY A 90 8.27 -8.85 -17.73
N MET A 91 9.02 -9.93 -18.00
CA MET A 91 9.87 -10.58 -16.99
C MET A 91 10.90 -9.62 -16.36
N SER A 92 11.36 -8.62 -17.12
CA SER A 92 12.23 -7.53 -16.63
C SER A 92 11.51 -6.60 -15.64
N PHE A 93 10.20 -6.39 -15.80
CA PHE A 93 9.41 -5.57 -14.89
C PHE A 93 9.18 -6.29 -13.56
N SER A 94 8.87 -7.59 -13.58
CA SER A 94 8.77 -8.39 -12.34
C SER A 94 10.09 -8.42 -11.56
N ALA A 95 11.23 -8.44 -12.27
CA ALA A 95 12.55 -8.33 -11.66
C ALA A 95 12.74 -7.00 -10.90
N ALA A 96 12.44 -5.88 -11.57
CA ALA A 96 12.56 -4.55 -10.99
C ALA A 96 11.63 -4.39 -9.78
N VAL A 97 10.38 -4.87 -9.90
CA VAL A 97 9.41 -4.92 -8.80
C VAL A 97 9.96 -5.66 -7.59
N TYR A 98 10.55 -6.84 -7.81
CA TYR A 98 11.14 -7.64 -6.74
C TYR A 98 12.24 -6.86 -6.00
N ILE A 99 13.17 -6.27 -6.74
CA ILE A 99 14.28 -5.50 -6.15
C ILE A 99 13.74 -4.32 -5.31
N ILE A 100 12.73 -3.60 -5.82
CA ILE A 100 12.13 -2.46 -5.12
C ILE A 100 11.45 -2.91 -3.82
N LEU A 101 10.62 -3.95 -3.88
CA LEU A 101 9.88 -4.42 -2.71
C LEU A 101 10.80 -5.08 -1.67
N TYR A 102 11.84 -5.78 -2.11
CA TYR A 102 12.85 -6.37 -1.23
C TYR A 102 13.61 -5.29 -0.46
N LYS A 103 14.12 -4.26 -1.16
CA LYS A 103 14.81 -3.12 -0.52
C LYS A 103 13.90 -2.38 0.45
N HIS A 104 12.62 -2.22 0.10
CA HIS A 104 11.63 -1.60 0.97
C HIS A 104 11.45 -2.39 2.27
N LEU A 105 11.33 -3.72 2.19
CA LEU A 105 11.24 -4.59 3.37
C LEU A 105 12.51 -4.56 4.22
N GLU A 106 13.69 -4.60 3.61
CA GLU A 106 14.98 -4.54 4.30
C GLU A 106 15.16 -3.21 5.04
N THR A 107 14.85 -2.10 4.39
CA THR A 107 14.89 -0.76 5.01
C THR A 107 13.89 -0.64 6.15
N PHE A 108 12.69 -1.22 5.98
CA PHE A 108 11.67 -1.22 7.00
C PHE A 108 12.10 -2.03 8.23
N GLN A 109 12.67 -3.23 8.05
CA GLN A 109 13.19 -4.05 9.16
C GLN A 109 14.37 -3.38 9.86
N ALA A 110 15.26 -2.71 9.13
CA ALA A 110 16.41 -2.00 9.71
C ALA A 110 16.01 -0.76 10.53
N SER A 111 14.90 -0.11 10.17
CA SER A 111 14.40 1.09 10.86
C SER A 111 13.53 0.79 12.08
N HIS A 112 13.07 -0.45 12.25
CA HIS A 112 12.17 -0.85 13.33
C HIS A 112 12.87 -1.85 14.25
N SER A 113 13.32 -1.37 15.42
CA SER A 113 13.91 -2.20 16.47
C SER A 113 12.85 -2.63 17.49
N GLY A 114 12.58 -3.94 17.60
CA GLY A 114 11.74 -4.52 18.67
C GLY A 114 10.69 -5.53 18.18
N GLN A 115 10.27 -6.46 19.04
CA GLN A 115 9.24 -7.45 18.69
C GLN A 115 7.86 -6.79 18.60
N ASN A 116 7.40 -6.46 17.39
CA ASN A 116 6.03 -5.99 17.15
C ASN A 116 5.38 -6.83 16.04
N VAL A 117 4.04 -6.88 16.05
CA VAL A 117 3.20 -7.51 15.03
C VAL A 117 3.63 -7.11 13.63
N ILE A 118 4.03 -5.85 13.40
CA ILE A 118 4.43 -5.40 12.07
C ILE A 118 5.76 -6.02 11.59
N LEU A 119 6.73 -6.26 12.48
CA LEU A 119 7.94 -7.01 12.09
C LEU A 119 7.60 -8.45 11.70
N THR A 120 6.60 -9.04 12.35
CA THR A 120 6.10 -10.38 11.98
C THR A 120 5.47 -10.35 10.58
N VAL A 121 4.67 -9.31 10.28
CA VAL A 121 4.08 -9.10 8.95
C VAL A 121 5.16 -8.88 7.88
N ALA A 122 6.15 -8.03 8.15
CA ALA A 122 7.28 -7.78 7.24
C ALA A 122 8.10 -9.06 6.99
N SER A 123 8.33 -9.86 8.04
CA SER A 123 9.07 -11.13 7.94
C SER A 123 8.29 -12.18 7.14
N ALA A 124 6.98 -12.30 7.36
CA ALA A 124 6.12 -13.18 6.57
C ALA A 124 6.04 -12.76 5.10
N ALA A 125 6.05 -11.45 4.82
CA ALA A 125 6.14 -10.93 3.46
C ALA A 125 7.47 -11.32 2.81
N MET A 126 8.58 -11.14 3.53
CA MET A 126 9.93 -11.52 3.09
C MET A 126 10.04 -13.02 2.82
N GLU A 127 9.48 -13.86 3.69
CA GLU A 127 9.45 -15.31 3.49
C GLU A 127 8.69 -15.70 2.21
N LYS A 128 7.53 -15.08 1.95
CA LYS A 128 6.78 -15.30 0.71
C LYS A 128 7.57 -14.84 -0.51
N PHE A 129 8.23 -13.68 -0.45
CA PHE A 129 9.10 -13.23 -1.54
C PHE A 129 10.22 -14.22 -1.80
N ASN A 130 10.94 -14.61 -0.75
CA ASN A 130 11.99 -15.60 -0.85
C ASN A 130 11.44 -16.94 -1.35
N LYS A 131 10.20 -17.33 -1.05
CA LYS A 131 9.62 -18.57 -1.59
C LYS A 131 9.37 -18.50 -3.10
N TYR A 132 8.75 -17.42 -3.58
CA TYR A 132 8.36 -17.30 -4.99
C TYR A 132 9.48 -16.81 -5.91
N TYR A 133 10.46 -16.11 -5.34
CA TYR A 133 11.56 -15.49 -6.07
C TYR A 133 12.95 -15.99 -5.63
N ARG A 134 13.02 -17.05 -4.78
CA ARG A 134 14.28 -17.69 -4.29
C ARG A 134 15.29 -18.01 -5.39
N SER A 135 14.76 -18.32 -6.58
CA SER A 135 15.51 -18.89 -7.69
C SER A 135 14.99 -18.40 -9.04
N SER A 136 14.51 -17.17 -9.12
CA SER A 136 14.40 -16.55 -10.44
C SER A 136 15.82 -16.17 -10.85
N ASP A 137 16.46 -17.10 -11.56
CA ASP A 137 17.81 -17.15 -12.16
C ASP A 137 18.55 -15.82 -12.25
N ALA A 138 19.89 -15.85 -12.29
CA ALA A 138 20.74 -14.72 -12.68
C ALA A 138 20.16 -13.88 -13.87
N MET A 139 19.35 -14.51 -14.73
CA MET A 139 18.47 -13.91 -15.73
C MET A 139 17.55 -12.77 -15.25
N VAL A 140 16.94 -12.80 -14.07
CA VAL A 140 16.06 -11.73 -13.55
C VAL A 140 16.88 -10.49 -13.20
N TYR A 141 18.04 -10.67 -12.58
CA TYR A 141 18.98 -9.58 -12.32
C TYR A 141 19.53 -8.99 -13.65
N VAL A 142 19.91 -9.85 -14.59
CA VAL A 142 20.38 -9.45 -15.94
C VAL A 142 19.27 -8.77 -16.77
N MET A 143 18.01 -9.20 -16.66
CA MET A 143 16.88 -8.59 -17.35
C MET A 143 16.46 -7.25 -16.73
N GLY A 144 16.61 -7.08 -15.41
CA GLY A 144 16.38 -5.79 -14.74
C GLY A 144 17.40 -4.71 -15.14
N LEU A 145 18.62 -5.11 -15.53
CA LEU A 145 19.65 -4.21 -16.06
C LEU A 145 19.47 -3.87 -17.55
N ARG A 146 18.63 -4.62 -18.28
CA ARG A 146 18.37 -4.34 -19.69
C ARG A 146 17.28 -3.26 -19.78
N PRO A 147 17.58 -2.05 -20.30
CA PRO A 147 16.56 -1.03 -20.48
C PRO A 147 15.45 -1.57 -21.39
N PRO A 148 14.17 -1.19 -21.15
CA PRO A 148 13.07 -1.63 -22.00
C PRO A 148 13.39 -1.24 -23.44
N ALA A 149 13.29 -2.21 -24.36
CA ALA A 149 13.48 -1.94 -25.77
C ALA A 149 12.53 -0.81 -26.16
N ARG A 150 13.09 0.32 -26.60
CA ARG A 150 12.31 1.36 -27.26
C ARG A 150 11.61 0.68 -28.43
N VAL A 151 10.28 0.60 -28.37
CA VAL A 151 9.47 0.23 -29.51
C VAL A 151 9.70 1.35 -30.53
N SER A 152 10.61 1.13 -31.46
CA SER A 152 10.80 2.00 -32.60
C SER A 152 9.49 2.00 -33.38
N GLN A 153 8.73 3.09 -33.29
CA GLN A 153 7.73 3.42 -34.30
C GLN A 153 8.48 3.55 -35.62
N SER A 154 8.56 2.46 -36.38
CA SER A 154 8.87 2.52 -37.79
C SER A 154 7.65 3.12 -38.48
N CYS A 155 7.69 4.43 -38.69
CA CYS A 155 6.87 5.10 -39.69
C CYS A 155 7.17 4.43 -41.03
N ARG A 156 6.27 3.53 -41.49
CA ARG A 156 6.14 3.24 -42.91
C ARG A 156 5.30 4.35 -43.50
N ASN A 157 5.93 5.22 -44.29
CA ASN A 157 5.29 5.95 -45.38
C ASN A 157 6.34 6.08 -46.49
N GLY A 158 6.04 5.47 -47.62
CA GLY A 158 6.82 5.39 -48.85
C GLY A 158 6.08 4.47 -49.80
#